data_AF-A0A2R6T7B2-F1
#
_entry.id   AF-A0A2R6T7B2-F1
#
_cell.length_a   1.000
_cell.length_b   1.000
_cell.length_c   1.000
_cell.angle_alpha   90.00
_cell.angle_beta   90.00
_cell.angle_gamma   90.00
#
_symmetry.space_group_name_H-M   'P 1'
#
loop_
_entity.id
_entity.type
_entity.pdbx_description
1 polymer ?
#
loop_
_entity_poly.entity_id
_entity_poly.type
_entity_poly.pdbx_seq_one_letter_code
_entity_poly.pdbx_strand_id
1 'polypeptide(L)'
;MRYQNIFEESWDILIILDACRFDFFREIYQDYFSGELEKRKSRGSNTGEWLTKTFTDKYDLTYISSNPYVNSFGLTLSECNPKFSYDWKATNHFSHTIDVWLDGWDESIGTVHPHEVNMAYFESQNKDKNKKNPSLYPTTFTIFISKLGRHLG
;
A
#
# COMPACT_ATOMS: atom_id res chain seq x y z
N MET A 1 18.41 -7.56 -13.13
CA MET A 1 17.18 -7.41 -12.33
C MET A 1 16.69 -5.98 -12.49
N ARG A 2 15.45 -5.76 -12.92
CA ARG A 2 14.89 -4.42 -13.19
C ARG A 2 14.34 -3.77 -11.91
N TYR A 3 14.38 -2.44 -11.84
CA TYR A 3 13.70 -1.72 -10.76
C TYR A 3 12.19 -1.89 -10.87
N GLN A 4 11.50 -1.80 -9.73
CA GLN A 4 10.06 -1.66 -9.70
C GLN A 4 9.68 -0.25 -10.14
N ASN A 5 8.73 -0.18 -11.08
CA ASN A 5 8.00 1.04 -11.42
C ASN A 5 6.51 0.70 -11.45
N ILE A 6 5.75 1.15 -10.45
CA ILE A 6 4.31 0.85 -10.36
C ILE A 6 3.47 1.70 -11.29
N PHE A 7 3.98 2.82 -11.82
CA PHE A 7 3.20 3.70 -12.68
C PHE A 7 3.29 3.34 -14.17
N GLU A 8 4.22 2.47 -14.54
CA GLU A 8 4.30 1.89 -15.90
C GLU A 8 3.43 0.65 -16.06
N GLU A 9 2.87 0.13 -14.96
CA GLU A 9 2.08 -1.09 -14.92
C GLU A 9 0.60 -0.73 -14.72
N SER A 10 -0.29 -1.52 -15.30
CA SER A 10 -1.75 -1.35 -15.10
C SER A 10 -2.23 -2.21 -13.94
N TRP A 11 -2.90 -1.59 -12.96
CA TRP A 11 -3.48 -2.28 -11.82
C TRP A 11 -4.70 -1.53 -11.27
N ASP A 12 -5.69 -2.29 -10.84
CA ASP A 12 -6.87 -1.81 -10.09
C ASP A 12 -6.62 -1.79 -8.58
N ILE A 13 -5.65 -2.58 -8.10
CA ILE A 13 -5.31 -2.69 -6.67
C ILE A 13 -3.82 -2.97 -6.58
N LEU A 14 -3.10 -2.18 -5.77
CA LEU A 14 -1.70 -2.44 -5.46
C LEU A 14 -1.59 -2.91 -4.02
N ILE A 15 -1.40 -4.21 -3.84
CA ILE A 15 -1.13 -4.79 -2.52
C ILE A 15 0.37 -4.73 -2.28
N ILE A 16 0.68 -4.24 -1.10
CA ILE A 16 2.02 -4.14 -0.57
C ILE A 16 1.96 -5.22 0.67
N LEU A 17 2.93 -6.14 1.03
CA LEU A 17 3.26 -6.94 2.28
C LEU A 17 4.62 -6.68 3.11
N ASP A 18 4.80 -5.76 4.08
CA ASP A 18 6.09 -5.17 4.53
C ASP A 18 7.07 -6.22 5.07
N ALA A 19 8.37 -6.03 4.81
CA ALA A 19 9.43 -7.00 5.08
C ALA A 19 9.22 -8.42 4.49
N CYS A 20 8.31 -8.61 3.52
CA CYS A 20 8.12 -9.91 2.88
C CYS A 20 9.33 -10.30 2.02
N ARG A 21 9.94 -11.43 2.36
CA ARG A 21 11.04 -11.99 1.57
C ARG A 21 10.49 -12.66 0.33
N PHE A 22 11.07 -12.32 -0.81
CA PHE A 22 10.66 -12.84 -2.11
C PHE A 22 10.80 -14.37 -2.23
N ASP A 23 11.82 -14.97 -1.62
CA ASP A 23 12.03 -16.42 -1.66
C ASP A 23 10.90 -17.17 -0.95
N PHE A 24 10.50 -16.72 0.24
CA PHE A 24 9.38 -17.29 0.97
C PHE A 24 8.05 -17.07 0.22
N PHE A 25 7.78 -15.84 -0.25
CA PHE A 25 6.53 -15.57 -0.95
C PHE A 25 6.39 -16.40 -2.24
N ARG A 26 7.48 -16.62 -2.95
CA ARG A 26 7.49 -17.47 -4.16
C ARG A 26 6.96 -18.88 -3.90
N GLU A 27 7.15 -19.42 -2.71
CA GLU A 27 6.71 -20.77 -2.36
C GLU A 27 5.20 -20.84 -2.10
N ILE A 28 4.59 -19.74 -1.67
CA ILE A 28 3.19 -19.73 -1.21
C ILE A 28 2.24 -18.87 -2.06
N TYR A 29 2.74 -18.04 -2.99
CA TYR A 29 1.88 -17.05 -3.67
C TYR A 29 0.74 -17.68 -4.46
N GLN A 30 0.94 -18.88 -5.01
CA GLN A 30 -0.07 -19.59 -5.80
C GLN A 30 -1.26 -20.06 -4.97
N ASP A 31 -1.11 -20.13 -3.63
CA ASP A 31 -2.20 -20.47 -2.73
C ASP A 31 -3.22 -19.31 -2.60
N TYR A 32 -2.80 -18.08 -2.92
CA TYR A 32 -3.57 -16.85 -2.72
C TYR A 32 -3.86 -16.09 -4.00
N PHE A 33 -2.98 -16.17 -5.01
CA PHE A 33 -3.04 -15.37 -6.23
C PHE A 33 -2.88 -16.22 -7.48
N SER A 34 -3.72 -15.93 -8.49
CA SER A 34 -3.49 -16.36 -9.87
C SER A 34 -2.73 -15.26 -10.62
N GLY A 35 -1.59 -15.59 -11.24
CA GLY A 35 -0.86 -14.63 -12.07
C GLY A 35 0.62 -14.95 -12.22
N GLU A 36 1.37 -13.96 -12.75
CA GLU A 36 2.81 -14.05 -12.94
C GLU A 36 3.55 -13.43 -11.76
N LEU A 37 4.50 -14.17 -11.20
CA LEU A 37 5.37 -13.68 -10.13
C LEU A 37 6.70 -13.19 -10.71
N GLU A 38 7.02 -11.92 -10.49
CA GLU A 38 8.27 -11.33 -10.94
C GLU A 38 9.14 -10.80 -9.80
N LYS A 39 10.46 -11.04 -9.89
CA LYS A 39 11.43 -10.42 -8.98
C LYS A 39 11.84 -9.04 -9.49
N ARG A 40 11.59 -8.01 -8.69
CA ARG A 40 11.97 -6.61 -8.98
C ARG A 40 12.89 -6.05 -7.88
N LYS A 41 13.70 -5.05 -8.22
CA LYS A 41 14.48 -4.28 -7.25
C LYS A 41 13.64 -3.14 -6.69
N SER A 42 13.42 -3.12 -5.38
CA SER A 42 12.75 -2.00 -4.70
C SER A 42 13.49 -0.68 -4.97
N ARG A 43 12.74 0.43 -5.05
CA ARG A 43 13.33 1.78 -5.15
C ARG A 43 13.97 2.25 -3.84
N GLY A 44 13.60 1.65 -2.70
CA GLY A 44 14.13 1.97 -1.38
C GLY A 44 14.42 0.72 -0.53
N SER A 45 15.33 0.88 0.41
CA SER A 45 15.76 -0.14 1.39
C SER A 45 14.86 -0.21 2.62
N ASN A 46 14.06 0.83 2.85
CA ASN A 46 13.08 0.93 3.91
C ASN A 46 11.85 1.70 3.40
N THR A 47 10.77 1.68 4.19
CA THR A 47 9.49 2.31 3.84
C THR A 47 9.63 3.80 3.50
N GLY A 48 10.36 4.56 4.31
CA GLY A 48 10.52 6.00 4.10
C GLY A 48 11.26 6.34 2.79
N GLU A 49 12.34 5.63 2.52
CA GLU A 49 13.10 5.78 1.26
C GLU A 49 12.25 5.33 0.06
N TRP A 50 11.52 4.22 0.19
CA TRP A 50 10.69 3.70 -0.89
C TRP A 50 9.54 4.66 -1.23
N LEU A 51 8.86 5.21 -0.21
CA LEU A 51 7.80 6.21 -0.38
C LEU A 51 8.33 7.43 -1.14
N THR A 52 9.43 8.01 -0.64
CA THR A 52 10.04 9.23 -1.20
C THR A 52 10.49 9.05 -2.66
N LYS A 53 11.01 7.86 -3.01
CA LYS A 53 11.49 7.57 -4.38
C LYS A 53 10.40 7.05 -5.32
N THR A 54 9.28 6.58 -4.79
CA THR A 54 8.19 6.03 -5.59
C THR A 54 7.17 7.12 -5.87
N PHE A 55 6.68 7.81 -4.84
CA PHE A 55 5.65 8.83 -4.96
C PHE A 55 6.27 10.22 -4.98
N THR A 56 6.61 10.70 -6.16
CA THR A 56 7.26 12.01 -6.37
C THR A 56 6.29 13.13 -6.69
N ASP A 57 5.08 12.78 -7.12
CA ASP A 57 4.04 13.72 -7.54
C ASP A 57 2.75 13.51 -6.74
N LYS A 58 1.70 14.25 -7.09
CA LYS A 58 0.35 14.01 -6.56
C LYS A 58 -0.37 12.99 -7.43
N TYR A 59 -0.95 11.98 -6.80
CA TYR A 59 -1.67 10.91 -7.46
C TYR A 59 -3.10 10.83 -6.97
N ASP A 60 -4.02 10.51 -7.87
CA ASP A 60 -5.40 10.21 -7.51
C ASP A 60 -5.53 8.78 -6.99
N LEU A 61 -4.93 8.55 -5.83
CA LEU A 61 -4.89 7.26 -5.15
C LEU A 61 -5.49 7.39 -3.75
N THR A 62 -6.19 6.34 -3.34
CA THR A 62 -6.49 6.10 -1.94
C THR A 62 -5.42 5.20 -1.36
N TYR A 63 -4.87 5.59 -0.22
CA TYR A 63 -3.91 4.80 0.52
C TYR A 63 -4.55 4.26 1.79
N ILE A 64 -4.77 2.95 1.88
CA ILE A 64 -5.18 2.33 3.13
C ILE A 64 -3.91 1.98 3.90
N SER A 65 -3.77 2.52 5.10
CA SER A 65 -2.51 2.49 5.82
C SER A 65 -2.61 1.69 7.11
N SER A 66 -1.84 0.60 7.16
CA SER A 66 -1.52 -0.12 8.40
C SER A 66 -0.27 0.41 9.11
N ASN A 67 0.36 1.45 8.57
CA ASN A 67 1.64 1.96 9.07
C ASN A 67 1.55 3.49 9.32
N PRO A 68 1.84 3.98 10.54
CA PRO A 68 1.72 5.40 10.86
C PRO A 68 2.58 6.34 10.02
N TYR A 69 3.59 5.84 9.30
CA TYR A 69 4.41 6.63 8.38
C TYR A 69 3.64 7.15 7.15
N VAL A 70 2.52 6.51 6.79
CA VAL A 70 1.59 7.04 5.79
C VAL A 70 0.31 7.38 6.52
N ASN A 71 0.09 8.67 6.76
CA ASN A 71 -1.02 9.14 7.59
C ASN A 71 -1.78 10.31 6.97
N SER A 72 -3.07 10.44 7.33
CA SER A 72 -3.90 11.58 6.90
C SER A 72 -3.63 12.87 7.67
N PHE A 73 -2.85 12.83 8.76
CA PHE A 73 -2.56 14.00 9.62
C PHE A 73 -1.62 15.03 8.99
N GLY A 74 -1.01 14.72 7.85
CA GLY A 74 -0.08 15.62 7.17
C GLY A 74 1.27 15.75 7.86
N LEU A 75 1.60 14.79 8.73
CA LEU A 75 2.91 14.65 9.33
C LEU A 75 3.90 14.09 8.30
N THR A 76 5.11 14.65 8.33
CA THR A 76 6.24 14.19 7.52
C THR A 76 6.85 12.91 8.08
N LEU A 77 7.59 12.18 7.26
CA LEU A 77 8.30 10.99 7.72
C LEU A 77 9.28 11.30 8.87
N SER A 78 9.97 12.44 8.83
CA SER A 78 10.87 12.87 9.89
C SER A 78 10.15 13.23 11.20
N GLU A 79 8.92 13.76 11.12
CA GLU A 79 8.06 13.97 12.29
C GLU A 79 7.53 12.65 12.87
N CYS A 80 7.18 11.69 12.02
CA CYS A 80 6.71 10.37 12.47
C CYS A 80 7.83 9.51 13.07
N ASN A 81 9.05 9.61 12.53
CA ASN A 81 10.20 8.88 13.03
C ASN A 81 11.49 9.69 12.79
N PRO A 82 12.19 10.15 13.85
CA PRO A 82 13.38 10.99 13.72
C PRO A 82 14.56 10.29 13.05
N LYS A 83 14.50 8.96 12.84
CA LYS A 83 15.49 8.24 12.02
C LYS A 83 15.35 8.53 10.53
N PHE A 84 14.20 9.02 10.09
CA PHE A 84 14.01 9.49 8.72
C PHE A 84 14.42 10.96 8.60
N SER A 85 15.10 11.29 7.50
CA SER A 85 15.47 12.66 7.13
C SER A 85 14.65 13.19 5.95
N TYR A 86 13.49 12.58 5.68
CA TYR A 86 12.66 12.88 4.52
C TYR A 86 11.50 13.80 4.91
N ASP A 87 11.38 14.94 4.22
CA ASP A 87 10.23 15.86 4.30
C ASP A 87 9.08 15.40 3.38
N TRP A 88 8.77 14.11 3.44
CA TRP A 88 7.71 13.50 2.64
C TRP A 88 6.48 13.30 3.53
N LYS A 89 5.29 13.66 3.05
CA LYS A 89 4.02 13.45 3.75
C LYS A 89 2.95 12.92 2.81
N ALA A 90 2.18 11.94 3.28
CA ALA A 90 1.18 11.24 2.47
C ALA A 90 0.15 12.18 1.84
N THR A 91 -0.26 13.23 2.56
CA THR A 91 -1.27 14.20 2.11
C THR A 91 -0.84 15.06 0.91
N ASN A 92 0.47 15.13 0.59
CA ASN A 92 0.95 15.76 -0.63
C ASN A 92 0.81 14.84 -1.86
N HIS A 93 0.75 13.53 -1.65
CA HIS A 93 0.91 12.52 -2.70
C HIS A 93 -0.37 11.73 -2.97
N PHE A 94 -1.25 11.56 -2.00
CA PHE A 94 -2.49 10.77 -2.13
C PHE A 94 -3.74 11.63 -1.96
N SER A 95 -4.76 11.40 -2.80
CA SER A 95 -6.07 12.05 -2.66
C SER A 95 -6.73 11.70 -1.33
N HIS A 96 -6.61 10.44 -0.91
CA HIS A 96 -7.19 9.95 0.33
C HIS A 96 -6.21 9.04 1.06
N THR A 97 -6.21 9.09 2.39
CA THR A 97 -5.48 8.15 3.24
C THR A 97 -6.43 7.67 4.33
N ILE A 98 -6.51 6.35 4.52
CA ILE A 98 -7.33 5.70 5.54
C ILE A 98 -6.39 5.12 6.59
N ASP A 99 -6.43 5.67 7.79
CA ASP A 99 -5.52 5.34 8.89
C ASP A 99 -6.00 4.11 9.69
N VAL A 100 -5.84 2.91 9.14
CA VAL A 100 -6.24 1.66 9.82
C VAL A 100 -5.45 1.44 11.10
N TRP A 101 -4.21 1.91 11.16
CA TRP A 101 -3.36 1.81 12.34
C TRP A 101 -3.87 2.57 13.57
N LEU A 102 -4.83 3.50 13.44
CA LEU A 102 -5.42 4.17 14.59
C LEU A 102 -6.29 3.24 15.43
N ASP A 103 -7.13 2.44 14.76
CA ASP A 103 -8.16 1.62 15.42
C ASP A 103 -7.84 0.12 15.34
N GLY A 104 -7.00 -0.30 14.39
CA GLY A 104 -6.66 -1.70 14.12
C GLY A 104 -5.31 -2.16 14.68
N TRP A 105 -4.60 -1.33 15.44
CA TRP A 105 -3.32 -1.70 16.03
C TRP A 105 -3.49 -2.76 17.13
N ASP A 106 -2.74 -3.86 17.01
CA ASP A 106 -2.68 -4.90 18.03
C ASP A 106 -1.30 -4.87 18.72
N GLU A 107 -1.31 -4.44 19.99
CA GLU A 107 -0.11 -4.34 20.82
C GLU A 107 0.58 -5.68 21.07
N SER A 108 -0.14 -6.80 20.98
CA SER A 108 0.42 -8.13 21.24
C SER A 108 1.36 -8.60 20.13
N ILE A 109 1.10 -8.16 18.89
CA ILE A 109 1.93 -8.47 17.72
C ILE A 109 2.70 -7.24 17.21
N GLY A 110 2.45 -6.07 17.78
CA GLY A 110 3.12 -4.81 17.45
C GLY A 110 2.86 -4.36 16.01
N THR A 111 1.68 -4.64 15.48
CA THR A 111 1.25 -4.22 14.13
C THR A 111 -0.27 -4.36 13.97
N VAL A 112 -0.79 -3.91 12.83
CA VAL A 112 -2.19 -4.09 12.42
C VAL A 112 -2.38 -5.47 11.78
N HIS A 113 -3.44 -6.17 12.16
CA HIS A 113 -3.80 -7.44 11.50
C HIS A 113 -4.22 -7.21 10.04
N PRO A 114 -3.83 -8.09 9.09
CA PRO A 114 -4.28 -8.01 7.70
C PRO A 114 -5.81 -7.97 7.55
N HIS A 115 -6.54 -8.62 8.48
CA HIS A 115 -8.00 -8.58 8.54
C HIS A 115 -8.55 -7.14 8.64
N GLU A 116 -7.97 -6.29 9.47
CA GLU A 116 -8.42 -4.91 9.67
C GLU A 116 -8.25 -4.07 8.40
N VAL A 117 -7.18 -4.31 7.64
CA VAL A 117 -6.96 -3.64 6.35
C VAL A 117 -7.99 -4.08 5.31
N ASN A 118 -8.33 -5.37 5.27
CA ASN A 118 -9.38 -5.89 4.40
C ASN A 118 -10.75 -5.29 4.74
N MET A 119 -11.08 -5.19 6.03
CA MET A 119 -12.32 -4.57 6.49
C MET A 119 -12.39 -3.10 6.06
N ALA A 120 -11.33 -2.32 6.31
CA ALA A 120 -11.25 -0.93 5.88
C ALA A 120 -11.41 -0.77 4.37
N TYR A 121 -10.86 -1.69 3.57
CA TYR A 121 -11.11 -1.70 2.13
C TYR A 121 -12.59 -1.88 1.81
N PHE A 122 -13.22 -2.96 2.26
CA PHE A 122 -14.62 -3.24 1.91
C PHE A 122 -15.56 -2.14 2.39
N GLU A 123 -15.30 -1.55 3.55
CA GLU A 123 -16.05 -0.39 4.04
C GLU A 123 -15.89 0.85 3.17
N SER A 124 -14.67 1.13 2.67
CA SER A 124 -14.43 2.24 1.74
C SER A 124 -15.27 2.09 0.47
N GLN A 125 -15.33 0.88 -0.09
CA GLN A 125 -16.08 0.58 -1.30
C GLN A 125 -17.61 0.72 -1.10
N ASN A 126 -18.10 0.34 0.08
CA ASN A 126 -19.53 0.44 0.39
C ASN A 126 -19.98 1.89 0.59
N LYS A 127 -19.12 2.75 1.14
CA LYS A 127 -19.37 4.20 1.23
C LYS A 127 -19.47 4.84 -0.16
N ASP A 128 -18.69 4.37 -1.12
CA ASP A 128 -18.71 4.87 -2.50
C ASP A 128 -19.90 4.36 -3.31
N LYS A 129 -20.47 3.19 -3.03
CA LYS A 129 -21.71 2.77 -3.72
C LYS A 129 -22.90 3.71 -3.49
N ASN A 130 -22.88 4.50 -2.41
CA ASN A 130 -23.86 5.57 -2.15
C ASN A 130 -23.52 6.92 -2.80
N LYS A 131 -22.33 7.07 -3.39
CA LYS A 131 -21.89 8.23 -4.19
C LYS A 131 -21.51 7.75 -5.59
N LYS A 132 -22.36 7.97 -6.59
CA LYS A 132 -22.11 7.61 -8.00
C LYS A 132 -20.73 8.09 -8.52
N ASN A 133 -19.67 7.30 -8.34
CA ASN A 133 -18.46 7.15 -9.17
C ASN A 133 -17.44 6.23 -8.47
N PRO A 134 -17.04 5.09 -9.06
CA PRO A 134 -16.07 4.19 -8.44
C PRO A 134 -14.65 4.51 -8.90
N SER A 135 -13.86 5.14 -8.03
CA SER A 135 -12.39 5.17 -8.15
C SER A 135 -11.76 5.20 -6.76
N LEU A 136 -11.82 4.08 -6.04
CA LEU A 136 -11.12 3.92 -4.76
C LEU A 136 -10.42 2.56 -4.69
N TYR A 137 -9.15 2.62 -4.28
CA TYR A 137 -8.11 1.59 -4.41
C TYR A 137 -7.57 1.26 -3.01
N PRO A 138 -7.53 0.00 -2.56
CA PRO A 138 -6.95 -0.37 -1.27
C PRO A 138 -5.46 -0.71 -1.36
N THR A 139 -4.77 -0.55 -0.23
CA THR A 139 -3.39 -1.00 -0.04
C THR A 139 -3.23 -1.63 1.36
N THR A 140 -2.56 -2.77 1.44
CA THR A 140 -1.74 -3.22 2.61
C THR A 140 -0.27 -2.93 2.19
N PHE A 141 0.79 -2.78 3.03
CA PHE A 141 2.24 -2.49 2.66
C PHE A 141 3.18 -3.74 2.50
N THR A 142 4.35 -3.86 1.66
CA THR A 142 5.13 -4.67 0.49
C THR A 142 4.69 -5.09 -0.99
N ILE A 143 5.25 -4.44 -2.00
CA ILE A 143 4.93 -4.62 -3.42
C ILE A 143 4.93 -6.08 -3.92
N PHE A 144 3.75 -6.57 -4.32
CA PHE A 144 3.60 -7.56 -5.40
C PHE A 144 2.73 -6.95 -6.51
N ILE A 145 3.30 -6.79 -7.70
CA ILE A 145 2.53 -6.50 -8.92
C ILE A 145 1.93 -7.85 -9.35
N SER A 146 0.72 -8.17 -8.90
CA SER A 146 -0.07 -9.23 -9.51
C SER A 146 -1.14 -8.59 -10.39
N LYS A 147 -1.18 -8.97 -11.67
CA LYS A 147 -2.18 -8.55 -12.64
C LYS A 147 -3.51 -9.25 -12.28
N LEU A 148 -4.36 -8.62 -11.46
CA LEU A 148 -5.77 -9.01 -11.40
C LEU A 148 -6.50 -8.38 -12.58
N GLY A 149 -6.45 -9.08 -13.73
CA GLY A 149 -7.32 -8.76 -14.85
C GLY A 149 -8.75 -9.18 -14.51
N ARG A 150 -9.71 -8.24 -14.58
CA ARG A 150 -11.13 -8.62 -14.60
C ARG A 150 -11.39 -9.46 -15.85
N HIS A 151 -11.79 -10.71 -15.67
CA HIS A 151 -12.70 -11.32 -16.63
C HIS A 151 -14.09 -10.77 -16.36
N LEU A 152 -14.51 -9.82 -17.20
CA LEU A 152 -15.92 -9.52 -17.39
C LEU A 152 -16.49 -10.67 -18.24
N GLY A 153 -17.15 -11.60 -17.57
CA GLY A 153 -18.10 -12.56 -18.15
C GLY A 153 -19.50 -12.23 -17.67
#